data_AF-A0A3L5HB60-F1
#
_entry.id   AF-A0A3L5HB60-F1
#
_cell.length_a   1.000
_cell.length_b   1.000
_cell.length_c   1.000
_cell.angle_alpha   90.00
_cell.angle_beta   90.00
_cell.angle_gamma   90.00
#
_symmetry.space_group_name_H-M   'P 1'
#
loop_
_entity.id
_entity.type
_entity.pdbx_description
1 polymer ?
#
loop_
_entity_poly.entity_id
_entity_poly.type
_entity_poly.pdbx_seq_one_letter_code
_entity_poly.pdbx_strand_id
1 'polypeptide(L)'
;MRNGKYDVLSPLYSGEPVNEAEVLGAAVWLWMHSPLHRDAPLHTLPDLLLPVIKHRQYVVATEQGRPVFFMSQAWLSPEAEARFLTQPAILMPQSDWNSGDRMWVCDWVAPFGHT
;
A
#
# COMPACT_ATOMS: atom_id res chain seq x y z
N MET A 1 12.53 -10.89 -2.15
CA MET A 1 12.97 -11.98 -1.22
C MET A 1 12.03 -13.18 -1.33
N ARG A 2 12.55 -14.41 -1.37
CA ARG A 2 11.71 -15.62 -1.42
C ARG A 2 11.49 -16.20 -0.02
N ASN A 3 10.24 -16.47 0.33
CA ASN A 3 9.83 -17.13 1.57
C ASN A 3 8.92 -18.33 1.24
N GLY A 4 9.52 -19.53 1.17
CA GLY A 4 8.83 -20.73 0.73
C GLY A 4 8.30 -20.63 -0.71
N LYS A 5 6.98 -20.63 -0.86
CA LYS A 5 6.27 -20.49 -2.15
C LYS A 5 5.97 -19.04 -2.55
N TYR A 6 6.30 -18.08 -1.68
CA TYR A 6 6.01 -16.67 -1.89
C TYR A 6 7.26 -15.88 -2.28
N ASP A 7 7.10 -14.98 -3.24
CA ASP A 7 8.07 -13.92 -3.52
C ASP A 7 7.54 -12.61 -2.94
N VAL A 8 8.28 -12.08 -1.96
CA VAL A 8 7.93 -10.90 -1.17
C VAL A 8 8.80 -9.72 -1.61
N LEU A 9 8.14 -8.64 -2.01
CA LEU A 9 8.72 -7.33 -2.32
C LEU A 9 8.42 -6.38 -1.16
N SER A 10 9.46 -5.82 -0.55
CA SER A 10 9.36 -4.79 0.49
C SER A 10 10.49 -3.75 0.32
N PRO A 11 10.28 -2.73 -0.54
CA PRO A 11 11.34 -1.87 -1.04
C PRO A 11 11.80 -0.80 -0.05
N LEU A 12 11.12 -0.63 1.08
CA LEU A 12 11.65 0.16 2.19
C LEU A 12 12.89 -0.52 2.80
N TYR A 13 12.93 -1.85 2.77
CA TYR A 13 14.00 -2.66 3.36
C TYR A 13 14.84 -3.41 2.32
N SER A 14 14.38 -3.48 1.06
CA SER A 14 15.16 -3.98 -0.07
C SER A 14 15.70 -2.83 -0.92
N GLY A 15 16.97 -2.89 -1.30
CA GLY A 15 17.57 -1.96 -2.26
C GLY A 15 17.19 -2.26 -3.72
N GLU A 16 16.18 -3.11 -3.94
CA GLU A 16 15.80 -3.58 -5.27
C GLU A 16 15.07 -2.46 -6.04
N PRO A 17 15.36 -2.29 -7.34
CA PRO A 17 14.59 -1.38 -8.17
C PRO A 17 13.14 -1.87 -8.28
N VAL A 18 12.19 -0.94 -8.26
CA VAL A 18 10.76 -1.22 -8.35
C VAL A 18 10.13 -0.45 -9.50
N ASN A 19 9.18 -1.09 -10.17
CA ASN A 19 8.33 -0.46 -11.18
C ASN A 19 7.01 -0.03 -10.53
N GLU A 20 6.79 1.28 -10.42
CA GLU A 20 5.60 1.84 -9.77
C GLU A 20 4.29 1.37 -10.43
N ALA A 21 4.29 1.21 -11.77
CA ALA A 21 3.11 0.78 -12.50
C ALA A 21 2.74 -0.69 -12.22
N GLU A 22 3.73 -1.56 -12.08
CA GLU A 22 3.51 -2.97 -11.73
C GLU A 22 2.92 -3.10 -10.33
N VAL A 23 3.43 -2.32 -9.38
CA VAL A 23 2.97 -2.33 -7.99
C VAL A 23 1.57 -1.73 -7.88
N LEU A 24 1.31 -0.61 -8.56
CA LEU A 24 -0.03 -0.03 -8.65
C LEU A 24 -1.02 -1.04 -9.24
N GLY A 25 -0.65 -1.71 -10.34
CA GLY A 25 -1.47 -2.74 -10.97
C GLY A 25 -1.76 -3.92 -10.02
N ALA A 26 -0.75 -4.39 -9.29
CA ALA A 26 -0.91 -5.46 -8.31
C ALA A 26 -1.84 -5.07 -7.15
N ALA A 27 -1.66 -3.87 -6.60
CA ALA A 27 -2.50 -3.34 -5.52
C ALA A 27 -3.96 -3.19 -5.96
N VAL A 28 -4.21 -2.56 -7.11
CA VAL A 28 -5.56 -2.37 -7.66
C VAL A 28 -6.23 -3.71 -8.00
N TRP A 29 -5.48 -4.64 -8.57
CA TRP A 29 -6.01 -5.98 -8.86
C TRP A 29 -6.44 -6.70 -7.56
N LEU A 30 -5.66 -6.61 -6.48
CA LEU A 30 -6.05 -7.16 -5.18
C LEU A 30 -7.27 -6.43 -4.58
N TRP A 31 -7.35 -5.11 -4.73
CA TRP A 31 -8.50 -4.30 -4.30
C TRP A 31 -9.81 -4.73 -4.99
N MET A 32 -9.76 -5.08 -6.28
CA MET A 32 -10.93 -5.60 -7.01
C MET A 32 -11.51 -6.89 -6.41
N HIS A 33 -10.69 -7.64 -5.66
CA HIS A 33 -11.11 -8.85 -4.96
C HIS A 33 -11.45 -8.62 -3.47
N SER A 34 -11.32 -7.39 -2.97
CA SER A 34 -11.61 -7.03 -1.58
C SER A 34 -12.95 -6.27 -1.48
N PRO A 35 -13.95 -6.75 -0.71
CA PRO A 35 -15.22 -6.04 -0.52
C PRO A 35 -15.07 -4.60 -0.01
N LEU A 36 -14.04 -4.32 0.79
CA LEU A 36 -13.78 -2.98 1.33
C LEU A 36 -13.22 -1.99 0.30
N HIS A 37 -12.66 -2.48 -0.81
CA HIS A 37 -11.87 -1.65 -1.73
C HIS A 37 -12.42 -1.65 -3.17
N ARG A 38 -13.16 -2.71 -3.55
CA ARG A 38 -13.58 -2.97 -4.95
C ARG A 38 -14.40 -1.86 -5.60
N ASP A 39 -15.04 -1.00 -4.81
CA ASP A 39 -15.90 0.09 -5.29
C ASP A 39 -15.23 1.48 -5.18
N ALA A 40 -13.93 1.52 -4.83
CA ALA A 40 -13.17 2.77 -4.82
C ALA A 40 -13.15 3.40 -6.23
N PRO A 41 -13.49 4.69 -6.39
CA PRO A 41 -13.50 5.30 -7.72
C PRO A 41 -12.09 5.38 -8.32
N LEU A 42 -11.95 5.03 -9.61
CA LEU A 42 -10.64 4.96 -10.28
C LEU A 42 -9.81 6.26 -10.15
N HIS A 43 -10.48 7.42 -10.18
CA HIS A 43 -9.81 8.72 -10.08
C HIS A 43 -9.19 9.01 -8.70
N THR A 44 -9.56 8.26 -7.65
CA THR A 44 -9.03 8.44 -6.29
C THR A 44 -7.83 7.54 -6.01
N LEU A 45 -7.61 6.50 -6.82
CA LEU A 45 -6.50 5.56 -6.63
C LEU A 45 -5.13 6.24 -6.62
N PRO A 46 -4.85 7.26 -7.46
CA PRO A 46 -3.59 7.98 -7.39
C PRO A 46 -3.31 8.59 -6.02
N ASP A 47 -4.32 9.18 -5.38
CA ASP A 47 -4.18 9.84 -4.08
C ASP A 47 -4.06 8.83 -2.92
N LEU A 48 -4.64 7.64 -3.07
CA LEU A 48 -4.61 6.59 -2.05
C LEU A 48 -3.36 5.71 -2.12
N LEU A 49 -2.89 5.38 -3.34
CA LEU A 49 -1.84 4.38 -3.54
C LEU A 49 -0.48 4.98 -3.95
N LEU A 50 -0.43 6.06 -4.72
CA LEU A 50 0.86 6.60 -5.17
C LEU A 50 1.73 7.17 -4.04
N PRO A 51 1.20 7.82 -2.99
CA PRO A 51 2.06 8.32 -1.91
C PRO A 51 2.89 7.20 -1.27
N VAL A 52 2.24 6.09 -0.88
CA VAL A 52 2.93 4.93 -0.29
C VAL A 52 3.86 4.22 -1.28
N ILE A 53 3.48 4.15 -2.57
CA ILE A 53 4.32 3.54 -3.61
C ILE A 53 5.60 4.36 -3.85
N LYS A 54 5.47 5.68 -4.00
CA LYS A 54 6.60 6.60 -4.22
C LYS A 54 7.56 6.63 -3.03
N HIS A 55 7.01 6.54 -1.81
CA HIS A 55 7.81 6.42 -0.60
C HIS A 55 8.31 5.00 -0.31
N ARG A 56 8.01 4.02 -1.18
CA ARG A 56 8.39 2.60 -1.02
C ARG A 56 7.85 1.95 0.26
N GLN A 57 6.81 2.52 0.83
CA GLN A 57 6.21 2.10 2.10
C GLN A 57 5.10 1.06 1.90
N TYR A 58 5.46 -0.08 1.31
CA TYR A 58 4.52 -1.17 1.06
C TYR A 58 5.18 -2.55 1.08
N VAL A 59 4.35 -3.58 1.10
CA VAL A 59 4.73 -4.97 0.92
C VAL A 59 3.78 -5.60 -0.11
N VAL A 60 4.34 -6.27 -1.11
CA VAL A 60 3.60 -7.15 -2.03
C VAL A 60 4.12 -8.56 -1.86
N ALA A 61 3.23 -9.53 -1.66
CA ALA A 61 3.58 -10.93 -1.82
C ALA A 61 2.92 -11.49 -3.07
N THR A 62 3.70 -12.26 -3.82
CA THR A 62 3.23 -13.00 -5.00
C THR A 62 3.43 -14.49 -4.78
N GLU A 63 2.53 -15.29 -5.36
CA GLU A 63 2.64 -16.75 -5.45
C GLU A 63 2.58 -17.11 -6.94
N GLN A 64 3.64 -17.72 -7.47
CA GLN A 64 3.74 -18.06 -8.91
C GLN A 64 3.51 -16.84 -9.83
N GLY A 65 4.01 -15.68 -9.44
CA GLY A 65 3.86 -14.42 -10.19
C GLY A 65 2.49 -13.74 -10.05
N ARG A 66 1.52 -14.35 -9.34
CA ARG A 66 0.22 -13.73 -9.05
C ARG A 66 0.30 -12.98 -7.72
N PRO A 67 -0.11 -11.70 -7.64
CA PRO A 67 -0.20 -11.01 -6.35
C PRO A 67 -1.26 -11.69 -5.48
N VAL A 68 -0.93 -11.92 -4.21
CA VAL A 68 -1.82 -12.56 -3.23
C VAL A 68 -1.99 -11.73 -1.96
N PHE A 69 -1.10 -10.76 -1.74
CA PHE A 69 -1.08 -9.89 -0.58
C PHE A 69 -0.55 -8.50 -0.95
N PHE A 70 -1.20 -7.47 -0.42
CA PHE A 70 -0.71 -6.09 -0.43
C PHE A 70 -0.90 -5.47 0.96
N MET A 71 0.13 -4.83 1.47
CA MET A 71 0.06 -3.98 2.65
C MET A 71 0.75 -2.66 2.34
N SER A 72 0.17 -1.56 2.81
CA SER A 72 0.78 -0.25 2.75
C SER A 72 0.92 0.33 4.15
N GLN A 73 1.93 1.17 4.34
CA GLN A 73 2.14 1.88 5.59
C GLN A 73 2.48 3.36 5.34
N ALA A 74 2.16 4.21 6.31
CA ALA A 74 2.53 5.61 6.35
C ALA A 74 3.35 5.92 7.59
N TRP A 75 4.28 6.87 7.48
CA TRP A 75 5.02 7.41 8.63
C TRP A 75 4.55 8.84 8.85
N LEU A 76 3.74 9.05 9.88
CA LEU A 76 3.00 10.29 10.08
C LEU A 76 3.62 11.13 11.21
N SER A 77 3.59 12.45 11.06
CA SER A 77 3.73 13.38 12.19
C SER A 77 2.49 13.31 13.08
N PRO A 78 2.54 13.82 14.34
CA PRO A 78 1.35 13.90 15.19
C PRO A 78 0.16 14.64 14.55
N GLU A 79 0.42 15.70 13.77
CA GLU A 79 -0.61 16.47 13.08
C GLU A 79 -1.20 15.73 11.88
N ALA A 80 -0.35 15.01 11.13
CA ALA A 80 -0.78 14.17 10.02
C ALA A 80 -1.58 12.95 10.50
N GLU A 81 -1.17 12.33 11.61
CA GLU A 81 -1.92 11.25 12.28
C GLU A 81 -3.31 11.73 12.71
N ALA A 82 -3.40 12.91 13.34
CA ALA A 82 -4.68 13.47 13.74
C ALA A 82 -5.62 13.65 12.53
N ARG A 83 -5.09 14.08 11.37
CA ARG A 83 -5.86 14.15 10.11
C ARG A 83 -6.25 12.76 9.61
N PHE A 84 -5.32 11.82 9.55
CA PHE A 84 -5.56 10.44 9.08
C PHE A 84 -6.69 9.76 9.85
N LEU A 85 -6.76 9.98 11.17
CA LEU A 85 -7.79 9.40 12.04
C LEU A 85 -9.16 10.06 11.94
N THR A 86 -9.23 11.30 11.44
CA THR A 86 -10.46 12.11 11.50
C THR A 86 -11.01 12.49 10.13
N GLN A 87 -10.26 12.28 9.06
CA GLN A 87 -10.60 12.69 7.69
C GLN A 87 -10.41 11.52 6.71
N PRO A 88 -11.20 11.48 5.62
CA PRO A 88 -10.94 10.54 4.52
C PRO A 88 -9.51 10.67 3.99
N ALA A 89 -8.82 9.54 3.79
CA ALA A 89 -7.42 9.51 3.35
C ALA A 89 -7.16 10.28 2.03
N ILE A 90 -8.15 10.34 1.14
CA ILE A 90 -8.06 11.12 -0.11
C ILE A 90 -7.85 12.63 0.10
N LEU A 91 -8.21 13.15 1.28
CA LEU A 91 -8.03 14.56 1.62
C LEU A 91 -6.65 14.83 2.23
N MET A 92 -5.83 13.80 2.45
CA MET A 92 -4.51 13.99 3.03
C MET A 92 -3.55 14.64 2.03
N PRO A 93 -2.84 15.72 2.44
CA PRO A 93 -1.72 16.25 1.68
C PRO A 93 -0.68 15.17 1.37
N GLN A 94 -0.10 15.18 0.17
CA GLN A 94 0.94 14.21 -0.20
C GLN A 94 2.14 14.22 0.75
N SER A 95 2.49 15.38 1.30
CA SER A 95 3.57 15.54 2.28
C SER A 95 3.34 14.79 3.59
N ASP A 96 2.10 14.44 3.93
CA ASP A 96 1.78 13.82 5.21
C ASP A 96 2.20 12.35 5.28
N TRP A 97 2.21 11.64 4.15
CA TRP A 97 2.38 10.19 4.08
C TRP A 97 3.76 9.66 4.53
N ASN A 98 4.74 10.56 4.64
CA ASN A 98 6.08 10.30 5.18
C ASN A 98 6.62 11.53 5.93
N SER A 99 5.84 12.04 6.89
CA SER A 99 6.08 13.30 7.61
C SER A 99 6.67 13.13 9.01
N GLY A 100 6.76 11.91 9.54
CA GLY A 100 7.19 11.71 10.93
C GLY A 100 7.62 10.28 11.24
N ASP A 101 7.41 9.87 12.48
CA ASP A 101 7.90 8.62 13.06
C ASP A 101 6.79 7.70 13.59
N ARG A 102 5.52 8.08 13.40
CA ARG A 102 4.36 7.26 13.79
C ARG A 102 3.90 6.39 12.63
N MET A 103 4.19 5.09 12.72
CA MET A 103 3.80 4.13 11.68
C MET A 103 2.32 3.78 11.78
N TRP A 104 1.61 3.90 10.65
CA TRP A 104 0.24 3.42 10.47
C TRP A 104 0.17 2.45 9.31
N VAL A 105 -0.52 1.32 9.51
CA VAL A 105 -0.92 0.44 8.40
C VAL A 105 -2.14 1.06 7.74
N CYS A 106 -2.03 1.42 6.46
CA CYS A 106 -3.11 2.06 5.72
C CYS A 106 -3.99 1.01 5.02
N ASP A 107 -3.36 0.01 4.40
CA ASP A 107 -4.04 -1.09 3.74
C ASP A 107 -3.48 -2.44 4.21
N TRP A 108 -4.38 -3.42 4.36
CA TRP A 108 -4.05 -4.83 4.55
C TRP A 108 -5.00 -5.68 3.70
N VAL A 109 -4.52 -6.16 2.55
CA VAL A 109 -5.37 -6.73 1.50
C VAL A 109 -4.87 -8.14 1.14
N ALA A 110 -5.59 -9.15 1.62
CA ALA A 110 -5.30 -10.56 1.42
C ALA A 110 -6.56 -11.34 0.98
N PRO A 111 -7.15 -11.02 -0.19
CA PRO A 111 -8.51 -11.43 -0.56
C PRO A 111 -8.67 -12.95 -0.73
N PHE A 112 -7.56 -13.69 -0.80
CA PHE A 112 -7.56 -15.15 -0.92
C PHE A 112 -7.10 -15.88 0.36
N GLY A 113 -7.13 -15.21 1.53
CA GLY A 113 -6.80 -15.81 2.83
C GLY A 113 -5.31 -15.87 3.17
N HIS A 114 -4.48 -15.04 2.53
CA HIS A 114 -3.02 -14.99 2.70
C HIS A 114 -2.57 -13.97 3.76
N THR A 115 -3.28 -13.95 4.90
CA THR A 115 -2.98 -13.02 5.99
C THR A 115 -1.86 -13.51 6.91
#